data_AF-A0A7C4C7V7-F1
#
_entry.id   AF-A0A7C4C7V7-F1
#
_cell.length_a   1.000
_cell.length_b   1.000
_cell.length_c   1.000
_cell.angle_alpha   90.00
_cell.angle_beta   90.00
_cell.angle_gamma   90.00
#
_symmetry.space_group_name_H-M   'P 1'
#
loop_
_entity.id
_entity.type
_entity.pdbx_description
1 polymer ?
#
loop_
_entity_poly.entity_id
_entity_poly.type
_entity_poly.pdbx_seq_one_letter_code
_entity_poly.pdbx_strand_id
1 'polypeptide(L)'
;MKIRELPIPNTIKNILEKHGIIELYPPQIQAIKSGVLNGKSIVLAIPTAAGKTLIAELAITKRLIENGGKALYLTPLKALASEKYEEFKKYEEAGLKVAI
;
A
#
# COMPACT_ATOMS: atom_id res chain seq x y z
N MET A 1 2.63 -0.77 15.62
CA MET A 1 3.14 0.50 15.03
C MET A 1 1.98 1.18 14.35
N LYS A 2 1.63 2.39 14.78
CA LYS A 2 0.43 3.07 14.30
C LYS A 2 0.65 3.65 12.90
N ILE A 3 -0.41 3.73 12.10
CA ILE A 3 -0.35 4.36 10.76
C ILE A 3 0.16 5.81 10.85
N ARG A 4 -0.21 6.55 11.91
CA ARG A 4 0.23 7.94 12.13
C ARG A 4 1.75 8.10 12.22
N GLU A 5 2.44 7.07 12.73
CA GLU A 5 3.89 7.05 12.93
C GLU A 5 4.67 6.77 11.63
N LEU A 6 3.98 6.36 10.56
CA LEU A 6 4.64 6.01 9.30
C LEU A 6 5.14 7.26 8.55
N PRO A 7 6.33 7.18 7.91
CA PRO A 7 6.85 8.25 7.04
C PRO A 7 6.20 8.15 5.65
N ILE A 8 4.90 8.39 5.59
CA ILE A 8 4.06 8.43 4.39
C ILE A 8 3.20 9.72 4.38
N PRO A 9 2.66 10.15 3.24
CA PRO A 9 1.83 11.35 3.15
C PRO A 9 0.60 11.31 4.08
N ASN A 10 0.25 12.45 4.69
CA ASN A 10 -0.90 12.55 5.61
C ASN A 10 -2.22 12.18 4.94
N THR A 11 -2.40 12.48 3.67
CA THR A 11 -3.58 12.09 2.88
C THR A 11 -3.78 10.57 2.90
N ILE A 12 -2.69 9.81 2.74
CA ILE A 12 -2.74 8.34 2.78
C ILE A 12 -3.06 7.83 4.18
N LYS A 13 -2.47 8.43 5.22
CA LYS A 13 -2.80 8.08 6.62
C LYS A 13 -4.29 8.23 6.90
N ASN A 14 -4.87 9.36 6.48
CA ASN A 14 -6.28 9.66 6.68
C ASN A 14 -7.20 8.67 5.92
N ILE A 15 -6.85 8.32 4.68
CA ILE A 15 -7.59 7.32 3.89
C ILE A 15 -7.56 5.96 4.58
N LEU A 16 -6.38 5.53 5.07
CA LEU A 16 -6.24 4.24 5.76
C LEU A 16 -7.05 4.19 7.07
N GLU A 17 -6.98 5.24 7.90
CA GLU A 17 -7.77 5.32 9.14
C GLU A 17 -9.28 5.32 8.87
N LYS A 18 -9.74 6.03 7.83
CA LYS A 18 -11.15 6.02 7.39
C LYS A 18 -11.63 4.62 7.00
N HIS A 19 -10.73 3.78 6.49
CA HIS A 19 -11.00 2.39 6.15
C HIS A 19 -10.70 1.41 7.29
N GLY A 20 -10.52 1.89 8.53
CA GLY A 20 -10.32 1.06 9.72
C GLY A 20 -8.91 0.52 9.91
N ILE A 21 -7.94 0.96 9.10
CA ILE A 21 -6.54 0.53 9.21
C ILE A 21 -5.81 1.52 10.10
N ILE A 22 -5.62 1.15 11.38
CA ILE A 22 -5.08 2.04 12.42
C ILE A 22 -3.67 1.61 12.84
N GLU A 23 -3.38 0.31 12.79
CA GLU A 23 -2.11 -0.28 13.23
C GLU A 23 -1.62 -1.38 12.27
N LEU A 24 -0.31 -1.47 12.09
CA LEU A 24 0.34 -2.50 11.31
C LEU A 24 0.57 -3.78 12.09
N TYR A 25 0.42 -4.92 11.41
CA TYR A 25 0.81 -6.23 11.93
C TYR A 25 2.33 -6.41 11.96
N PRO A 26 2.86 -7.32 12.80
CA PRO A 26 4.30 -7.54 12.92
C PRO A 26 5.03 -7.81 11.59
N PRO A 27 4.50 -8.64 10.66
CA PRO A 27 5.16 -8.85 9.36
C PRO A 27 5.20 -7.60 8.47
N GLN A 28 4.19 -6.73 8.58
CA GLN A 28 4.15 -5.46 7.85
C GLN A 28 5.20 -4.50 8.41
N ILE A 29 5.31 -4.40 9.75
CA ILE A 29 6.35 -3.59 10.41
C ILE A 29 7.75 -4.04 9.97
N GLN A 30 7.99 -5.35 9.89
CA GLN A 30 9.26 -5.88 9.39
C GLN A 30 9.53 -5.43 7.95
N ALA A 31 8.54 -5.47 7.05
CA ALA A 31 8.70 -4.98 5.69
C ALA A 31 9.04 -3.48 5.61
N ILE A 32 8.41 -2.66 6.47
CA ILE A 32 8.74 -1.23 6.59
C ILE A 32 10.19 -1.06 7.03
N LYS A 33 10.62 -1.79 8.07
CA LYS A 33 12.00 -1.75 8.58
C LYS A 33 13.03 -2.23 7.55
N SER A 34 12.66 -3.17 6.68
CA SER A 34 13.50 -3.62 5.56
C SER A 34 13.70 -2.56 4.47
N GLY A 35 12.97 -1.43 4.54
CA GLY A 35 13.18 -0.26 3.69
C GLY A 35 12.30 -0.21 2.45
N VAL A 36 11.17 -0.92 2.42
CA VAL A 36 10.24 -0.89 1.28
C VAL A 36 9.72 0.52 0.99
N LEU A 37 9.50 1.35 2.03
CA LEU A 37 9.11 2.76 1.88
C LEU A 37 10.23 3.68 1.41
N ASN A 38 11.47 3.17 1.33
CA ASN A 38 12.64 3.90 0.85
C ASN A 38 13.05 3.43 -0.55
N GLY A 39 12.15 2.72 -1.25
CA GLY A 39 12.39 2.22 -2.60
C GLY A 39 13.27 0.98 -2.69
N LYS A 40 13.58 0.30 -1.58
CA LYS A 40 14.31 -0.98 -1.62
C LYS A 40 13.40 -2.09 -2.14
N SER A 41 13.93 -2.90 -3.07
CA SER A 41 13.29 -4.12 -3.51
C SER A 41 13.29 -5.16 -2.39
N ILE A 42 12.13 -5.79 -2.15
CA ILE A 42 11.97 -6.82 -1.12
C ILE A 42 11.17 -8.00 -1.68
N VAL A 43 11.36 -9.18 -1.10
CA VAL A 43 10.54 -10.38 -1.35
C VAL A 43 9.81 -10.74 -0.06
N LEU A 44 8.49 -10.88 -0.13
CA LEU A 44 7.64 -11.13 1.05
C LEU A 44 7.13 -12.59 1.06
N ALA A 45 7.71 -13.41 1.93
CA ALA A 45 7.29 -14.78 2.18
C ALA A 45 6.49 -14.87 3.50
N ILE A 46 5.27 -14.35 3.50
CA ILE A 46 4.37 -14.33 4.67
C ILE A 46 3.02 -14.99 4.34
N PRO A 47 2.20 -15.42 5.32
CA PRO A 47 0.85 -15.94 5.05
C PRO A 47 -0.06 -14.90 4.39
N THR A 48 -1.09 -15.34 3.65
CA THR A 48 -2.03 -14.44 2.95
C THR A 48 -2.72 -13.48 3.91
N ALA A 49 -3.16 -13.97 5.07
CA ALA A 49 -3.84 -13.17 6.09
C ALA A 49 -2.94 -12.12 6.78
N ALA A 50 -1.63 -12.10 6.51
CA ALA A 50 -0.71 -11.14 7.11
C ALA A 50 -0.74 -9.75 6.45
N GLY A 51 -1.59 -9.55 5.44
CA GLY A 51 -1.81 -8.24 4.83
C GLY A 51 -0.67 -7.77 3.93
N LYS A 52 -0.23 -8.64 2.99
CA LYS A 52 0.78 -8.30 1.97
C LYS A 52 0.37 -7.09 1.11
N THR A 53 -0.91 -7.02 0.75
CA THR A 53 -1.47 -5.96 -0.10
C THR A 53 -1.20 -4.59 0.50
N LEU A 54 -1.43 -4.41 1.80
CA LEU A 54 -1.19 -3.13 2.48
C LEU A 54 0.28 -2.67 2.38
N ILE A 55 1.24 -3.59 2.43
CA ILE A 55 2.66 -3.26 2.28
C ILE A 55 2.92 -2.68 0.88
N ALA A 56 2.35 -3.31 -0.15
CA ALA A 56 2.46 -2.83 -1.52
C ALA A 56 1.74 -1.49 -1.71
N GLU A 57 0.53 -1.33 -1.18
CA GLU A 57 -0.23 -0.09 -1.22
C GLU A 57 0.55 1.08 -0.61
N LEU A 58 1.16 0.88 0.57
CA LEU A 58 1.98 1.90 1.23
C LEU A 58 3.19 2.30 0.39
N ALA A 59 3.88 1.33 -0.21
CA ALA A 59 5.05 1.60 -1.06
C ALA A 59 4.67 2.34 -2.35
N ILE A 60 3.59 1.90 -3.01
CA ILE A 60 3.08 2.50 -4.25
C ILE A 60 2.61 3.93 -3.99
N THR A 61 1.71 4.12 -3.03
CA THR A 61 1.08 5.42 -2.78
C THR A 61 2.09 6.46 -2.31
N LYS A 62 3.03 6.09 -1.43
CA LYS A 62 4.13 6.98 -1.04
C LYS A 62 4.95 7.41 -2.26
N ARG A 63 5.41 6.45 -3.08
CA ARG A 63 6.24 6.73 -4.24
C ARG A 63 5.54 7.63 -5.25
N LEU A 64 4.27 7.37 -5.54
CA LEU A 64 3.49 8.15 -6.50
C LEU A 64 3.22 9.58 -6.00
N ILE A 65 2.96 9.78 -4.71
CA ILE A 65 2.72 11.11 -4.17
C ILE A 65 4.01 11.92 -4.05
N GLU A 66 5.10 11.32 -3.58
CA GLU A 66 6.35 12.04 -3.33
C GLU A 66 7.18 12.25 -4.60
N ASN A 67 7.12 11.32 -5.55
CA ASN A 67 7.99 11.33 -6.74
C ASN A 67 7.23 11.27 -8.07
N GLY A 68 5.91 11.13 -8.06
CA GLY A 68 5.12 10.94 -9.28
C GLY A 68 5.40 9.62 -9.98
N GLY A 69 5.05 9.56 -11.26
CA GLY A 69 5.26 8.39 -12.12
C GLY A 69 4.06 7.44 -12.16
N LYS A 70 4.34 6.16 -12.39
CA LYS A 70 3.32 5.09 -12.48
C LYS A 70 3.79 3.88 -11.69
N ALA A 71 2.84 3.12 -11.15
CA ALA A 71 3.09 1.85 -10.49
C ALA A 71 2.25 0.77 -11.16
N LEU A 72 2.80 -0.44 -11.24
CA LEU A 72 2.12 -1.61 -11.79
C LEU A 72 1.93 -2.63 -10.68
N TYR A 73 0.66 -2.99 -10.41
CA TYR A 73 0.31 -4.04 -9.47
C TYR A 73 -0.15 -5.27 -10.25
N LEU A 74 0.65 -6.33 -10.22
CA LEU A 74 0.41 -7.54 -11.01
C LEU A 74 -0.30 -8.60 -10.16
N THR A 75 -1.37 -9.17 -10.71
CA THR A 75 -2.09 -10.31 -10.14
C THR A 75 -2.13 -11.46 -11.16
N PRO A 76 -2.27 -12.71 -10.73
CA PRO A 76 -2.24 -13.86 -11.64
C PRO A 76 -3.54 -14.03 -12.44
N LEU A 77 -4.65 -13.44 -12.01
CA LEU A 77 -5.98 -13.65 -12.60
C LEU A 77 -6.70 -12.31 -12.81
N LYS A 78 -7.47 -12.21 -13.91
CA LYS A 78 -8.30 -11.03 -14.21
C LYS A 78 -9.28 -10.70 -13.08
N ALA A 79 -9.92 -11.71 -12.49
CA ALA A 79 -10.85 -11.51 -11.38
C ALA A 79 -10.17 -10.84 -10.17
N LEU A 80 -8.94 -11.26 -9.84
CA LEU A 80 -8.16 -10.65 -8.76
C LEU A 80 -7.71 -9.23 -9.13
N ALA A 81 -7.39 -8.97 -10.40
CA ALA A 81 -7.12 -7.61 -10.85
C ALA A 81 -8.35 -6.71 -10.66
N SER A 82 -9.56 -7.18 -11.00
CA SER A 82 -10.80 -6.41 -10.79
C SER A 82 -11.09 -6.16 -9.31
N GLU A 83 -10.86 -7.14 -8.44
CA GLU A 83 -10.96 -6.96 -6.98
C GLU A 83 -10.01 -5.86 -6.48
N LYS A 84 -8.74 -5.91 -6.89
CA LYS A 84 -7.74 -4.91 -6.46
C LYS A 84 -7.94 -3.54 -7.09
N TYR A 85 -8.50 -3.47 -8.29
CA TYR A 85 -8.93 -2.22 -8.90
C TYR A 85 -9.96 -1.50 -8.00
N GLU A 86 -11.02 -2.19 -7.57
CA GLU A 86 -12.02 -1.60 -6.68
C GLU A 86 -11.44 -1.23 -5.30
N GLU A 87 -10.57 -2.08 -4.73
CA GLU A 87 -9.91 -1.77 -3.45
C GLU A 87 -8.99 -0.54 -3.53
N PHE A 88 -8.35 -0.29 -4.67
CA PHE A 88 -7.39 0.79 -4.84
C PHE A 88 -8.05 2.13 -5.17
N LYS A 89 -9.31 2.15 -5.64
CA LYS A 89 -10.06 3.39 -5.92
C LYS A 89 -10.15 4.34 -4.73
N LYS A 90 -10.07 3.83 -3.48
CA LYS A 90 -10.01 4.70 -2.29
C LYS A 90 -8.86 5.72 -2.34
N TYR A 91 -7.80 5.44 -3.10
CA TYR A 91 -6.68 6.36 -3.27
C TYR A 91 -6.91 7.46 -4.31
N GLU A 92 -8.02 7.43 -5.04
CA GLU A 92 -8.46 8.56 -5.88
C GLU A 92 -8.77 9.80 -5.03
N GLU A 93 -9.15 9.63 -3.76
CA GLU A 93 -9.26 10.73 -2.78
C GLU A 93 -7.93 11.49 -2.59
N ALA A 94 -6.79 10.86 -2.88
CA ALA A 94 -5.47 11.49 -2.85
C ALA A 94 -4.99 12.00 -4.23
N GLY A 95 -5.87 12.01 -5.24
CA GLY A 95 -5.55 12.46 -6.60
C GLY A 95 -4.81 11.42 -7.46
N LEU A 96 -4.69 10.17 -7.01
CA LEU A 96 -4.13 9.09 -7.81
C LEU A 96 -5.20 8.56 -8.79
N LYS A 97 -4.79 8.17 -9.99
CA LYS A 97 -5.68 7.53 -10.97
C LYS A 97 -5.44 6.02 -10.95
N VAL A 98 -6.51 5.23 -10.86
CA VAL A 98 -6.44 3.77 -10.86
C VAL A 98 -7.02 3.24 -12.17
N ALA A 99 -6.39 2.23 -12.75
CA ALA A 99 -6.83 1.59 -13.99
C ALA A 99 -6.52 0.09 -13.97
N ILE A 100 -7.25 -0.68 -14.78
CA ILE A 100 -7.07 -2.12 -15.01
C ILE A 100 -7.00 -2.43 -16.50
#